data_AF-A0A519QM36-F1
#
_entry.id   AF-A0A519QM36-F1
#
_cell.length_a   1.000
_cell.length_b   1.000
_cell.length_c   1.000
_cell.angle_alpha   90.00
_cell.angle_beta   90.00
_cell.angle_gamma   90.00
#
_symmetry.space_group_name_H-M   'P 1'
#
loop_
_entity.id
_entity.type
_entity.pdbx_description
1 polymer ?
#
loop_
_entity_poly.entity_id
_entity_poly.type
_entity_poly.pdbx_seq_one_letter_code
_entity_poly.pdbx_strand_id
1 'polypeptide(L)' 'MDKGQEGKLINVCDECGSEYYLQTSQMTSLCPNCSQLLYGYDNCLHQFEDGRCVKCYWNGDTTKFLNDMHQ' A
#
# COMPACT_ATOMS: atom_id res chain seq x y z
N MET A 1 -26.71 15.92 7.15
CA MET A 1 -25.77 16.25 6.06
C MET A 1 -24.46 15.57 6.45
N ASP A 2 -24.13 14.54 5.69
CA ASP A 2 -23.13 13.50 5.94
C ASP A 2 -21.79 14.00 6.48
N LYS A 3 -21.37 13.39 7.60
CA LYS A 3 -20.05 13.59 8.20
C LYS A 3 -19.02 12.75 7.45
N GLY A 4 -17.96 13.41 6.97
CA GLY A 4 -16.62 12.82 6.90
C GLY A 4 -16.32 11.91 5.71
N GLN A 5 -16.00 12.51 4.56
CA GLN A 5 -15.03 11.90 3.65
C GLN A 5 -13.78 12.78 3.67
N GLU A 6 -12.89 12.53 4.64
CA GLU A 6 -11.53 13.06 4.60
C GLU A 6 -10.86 12.51 3.34
N GLY A 7 -10.48 13.41 2.43
CA GLY A 7 -9.82 13.07 1.18
C GLY A 7 -8.50 12.36 1.46
N LYS A 8 -8.49 11.03 1.37
CA LYS A 8 -7.25 10.25 1.46
C LYS A 8 -6.43 10.54 0.21
N LEU A 9 -5.25 11.15 0.40
CA LEU A 9 -4.30 11.36 -0.68
C LEU A 9 -3.80 9.99 -1.16
N ILE A 10 -3.93 9.74 -2.46
CA ILE A 10 -3.42 8.54 -3.11
C ILE A 10 -2.02 8.86 -3.65
N ASN A 11 -1.07 7.96 -3.42
CA ASN A 11 0.22 7.96 -4.08
C ASN A 11 0.48 6.61 -4.75
N VAL A 12 1.45 6.56 -5.68
CA VAL A 12 1.92 5.34 -6.34
C VAL A 12 3.21 4.91 -5.67
N CYS A 13 3.32 3.62 -5.34
CA CYS A 13 4.54 3.07 -4.74
C CYS A 13 5.65 2.96 -5.79
N ASP A 14 6.83 3.51 -5.49
CA ASP A 14 7.98 3.48 -6.39
C ASP A 14 8.52 2.06 -6.66
N GLU A 15 8.18 1.10 -5.79
CA GLU A 15 8.71 -0.27 -5.83
C GLU A 15 7.79 -1.27 -6.54
N CYS A 16 6.50 -1.29 -6.20
CA CYS A 16 5.53 -2.22 -6.81
C CYS A 16 4.57 -1.57 -7.80
N GLY A 17 4.55 -0.23 -7.90
CA GLY A 17 3.62 0.49 -8.76
C GLY A 17 2.17 0.50 -8.27
N SER A 18 1.86 -0.12 -7.12
CA SER A 18 0.51 -0.06 -6.57
C SER A 18 0.20 1.34 -6.05
N GLU A 19 -1.04 1.78 -6.29
CA GLU A 19 -1.61 2.91 -5.58
C GLU A 19 -1.82 2.56 -4.10
N TYR A 20 -1.70 3.55 -3.22
CA TYR A 20 -1.97 3.41 -1.80
C TYR A 20 -2.34 4.77 -1.17
N TYR A 21 -2.98 4.75 0.00
CA TYR A 21 -3.24 5.97 0.76
C TYR A 21 -1.97 6.43 1.47
N LEU A 22 -1.50 7.65 1.16
CA LEU A 22 -0.23 8.19 1.64
C LEU A 22 -0.14 8.19 3.18
N GLN A 23 -1.27 8.44 3.85
CA GLN A 23 -1.37 8.48 5.32
C GLN A 23 -1.16 7.11 5.99
N THR A 24 -1.24 6.03 5.22
CA THR A 24 -1.17 4.65 5.76
C THR A 24 0.23 4.07 5.74
N SER A 25 1.19 4.77 5.14
CA SER A 25 2.58 4.37 5.09
C SER A 25 3.46 5.30 5.92
N GLN A 26 4.49 4.74 6.53
CA GLN A 26 5.54 5.51 7.20
C GLN A 26 6.51 6.15 6.20
N MET A 27 6.46 5.73 4.92
CA MET A 27 7.26 6.29 3.84
C MET A 27 6.36 6.85 2.75
N THR A 28 6.55 8.12 2.40
CA THR A 28 5.73 8.81 1.41
C THR A 28 5.92 8.31 -0.01
N SER A 29 6.99 7.55 -0.31
CA SER A 29 7.25 6.94 -1.62
C SER A 29 6.89 5.46 -1.72
N LEU A 30 6.67 4.76 -0.59
CA LEU A 30 6.42 3.32 -0.56
C LEU A 30 5.07 2.99 0.06
N CYS A 31 4.37 2.00 -0.49
CA CYS A 31 3.17 1.47 0.16
C CYS A 31 3.55 0.73 1.47
N PRO A 32 2.60 0.52 2.40
CA PRO A 32 2.87 -0.11 3.69
C PRO A 32 3.53 -1.49 3.56
N ASN A 33 3.14 -2.26 2.53
CA ASN A 33 3.71 -3.57 2.25
C ASN A 33 5.20 -3.51 1.84
N CYS A 34 5.56 -2.62 0.90
CA CYS A 34 6.94 -2.45 0.47
C CYS A 34 7.82 -1.82 1.56
N SER A 35 7.29 -0.87 2.33
CA SER A 35 8.04 -0.29 3.46
C SER A 35 8.30 -1.32 4.56
N GLN A 36 7.34 -2.22 4.84
CA GLN A 36 7.54 -3.33 5.78
C GLN A 36 8.62 -4.30 5.28
N LEU A 37 8.56 -4.68 4.01
CA LEU A 37 9.48 -5.66 3.44
C LEU A 37 10.92 -5.14 3.38
N LEU A 38 11.11 -3.91 2.90
CA LEU A 38 12.44 -3.34 2.66
C LEU A 38 13.10 -2.80 3.93
N TYR A 39 12.30 -2.26 4.86
CA TYR A 39 12.82 -1.51 6.01
C TYR A 39 12.27 -1.98 7.35
N GLY A 40 11.33 -2.92 7.39
CA GLY A 40 10.78 -3.46 8.64
C GLY A 40 9.71 -2.60 9.31
N TYR A 41 9.20 -1.54 8.65
CA TYR A 41 8.13 -0.68 9.18
C TYR A 41 6.80 -1.40 9.32
N ASP A 42 5.92 -0.92 10.21
CA ASP A 42 4.59 -1.53 10.40
C ASP A 42 3.80 -1.64 9.09
N ASN A 43 3.29 -2.84 8.83
CA ASN A 43 2.42 -3.10 7.70
C ASN A 43 0.93 -2.87 8.02
N CYS A 44 0.15 -2.65 6.97
CA CYS A 44 -1.30 -2.68 7.05
C CYS A 44 -1.79 -4.13 7.27
N LEU A 45 -2.73 -4.32 8.20
CA LEU A 45 -3.51 -5.55 8.27
C LEU A 45 -4.55 -5.57 7.16
N HIS A 46 -4.11 -6.03 5.98
CA HIS A 46 -4.86 -5.94 4.75
C HIS A 46 -6.24 -6.60 4.83
N GLN A 47 -7.25 -5.88 4.37
CA GLN A 47 -8.60 -6.35 4.14
C GLN A 47 -9.00 -5.94 2.74
N PHE A 48 -9.24 -6.90 1.86
CA PHE A 48 -9.47 -6.68 0.44
C PHE A 48 -10.97 -6.70 0.11
N GLU A 49 -11.41 -5.71 -0.65
CA GLU A 49 -12.72 -5.64 -1.32
C GLU A 49 -12.49 -5.09 -2.74
N ASP A 50 -13.13 -5.69 -3.75
CA ASP A 50 -12.97 -5.32 -5.17
C ASP A 50 -11.51 -5.21 -5.64
N GLY A 51 -10.65 -6.11 -5.17
CA GLY A 51 -9.24 -6.19 -5.58
C GLY A 51 -8.33 -5.12 -4.97
N ARG A 52 -8.81 -4.34 -3.99
CA ARG A 52 -7.98 -3.36 -3.26
C ARG A 52 -8.19 -3.46 -1.77
N CYS A 53 -7.14 -3.13 -1.02
CA CYS A 53 -7.27 -3.05 0.41
C CYS A 53 -8.09 -1.83 0.81
N VAL A 54 -9.23 -2.00 1.50
CA VAL A 54 -10.08 -0.88 1.93
C VAL A 54 -9.37 0.08 2.91
N LYS A 55 -8.33 -0.41 3.59
CA LYS A 55 -7.58 0.33 4.60
C LYS A 55 -6.45 1.17 4.01
N CYS A 56 -5.63 0.60 3.13
CA CYS A 56 -4.43 1.25 2.55
C CYS A 56 -4.47 1.44 1.03
N TYR A 57 -5.51 0.99 0.35
CA TYR A 57 -5.72 1.05 -1.11
C TYR A 57 -4.73 0.26 -1.98
N TRP A 58 -3.78 -0.43 -1.35
CA TRP A 58 -2.88 -1.38 -2.00
C TRP A 58 -3.66 -2.45 -2.76
N ASN A 59 -3.25 -2.76 -3.99
CA ASN A 59 -3.91 -3.73 -4.87
C ASN A 59 -3.43 -5.18 -4.69
N GLY A 60 -2.46 -5.41 -3.79
CA GLY A 60 -1.87 -6.74 -3.58
C GLY A 60 -0.64 -7.02 -4.44
N ASP A 61 -0.28 -6.11 -5.35
CA ASP A 61 0.91 -6.27 -6.18
C ASP A 61 2.18 -6.10 -5.36
N THR A 62 3.08 -7.06 -5.52
CA THR A 62 4.43 -7.04 -4.97
C THR A 62 5.43 -6.67 -6.07
N THR A 63 6.63 -6.29 -5.64
CA THR A 63 7.70 -5.92 -6.57
C THR A 63 8.04 -7.08 -7.51
N LYS A 64 8.54 -6.76 -8.71
CA LYS A 64 9.20 -7.77 -9.56
C LYS A 64 10.32 -8.48 -8.81
N PHE A 65 11.04 -7.76 -7.94
CA PHE A 65 12.11 -8.33 -7.12
C PHE A 65 11.63 -9.52 -6.28
N LEU A 66 10.46 -9.43 -5.62
CA LEU A 66 9.89 -10.58 -4.90
C LEU A 66 9.39 -11.68 -5.83
N ASN A 67 8.77 -11.32 -6.95
CA ASN A 67 8.30 -12.31 -7.92
C ASN A 67 9.46 -13.10 -8.54
N ASP A 68 10.63 -12.48 -8.68
CA ASP A 68 11.85 -13.10 -9.19
C ASP A 68 12.61 -13.92 -8.12
N MET A 69 12.37 -13.68 -6.82
CA MET A 69 12.96 -14.47 -5.72
C MET A 69 12.27 -15.83 -5.48
N HIS A 70 11.22 -16.14 -6.22
CA HIS A 70 10.47 -17.42 -6.14
C HIS A 70 10.73 -18.37 -7.34
N GLN A 71 11.92 -18.32 -7.96
CA GLN A 71 12.35 -19.32 -8.97
C GLN A 71 13.36 -20.32 -8.41
#